data_AF-A0A382WTB8-F1
#
_entry.id   AF-A0A382WTB8-F1
#
_cell.length_a   1.000
_cell.length_b   1.000
_cell.length_c   1.000
_cell.angle_alpha   90.00
_cell.angle_beta   90.00
_cell.angle_gamma   90.00
#
_symmetry.space_group_name_H-M   'P 1'
#
loop_
_entity.id
_entity.type
_entity.pdbx_description
1 polymer ?
#
loop_
_entity_poly.entity_id
_entity_poly.type
_entity_poly.pdbx_seq_one_letter_code
_entity_poly.pdbx_strand_id
1 'polypeptide(L)' 'MSSEQKPQLPKGIDLLHNPALNKGTAFSKRERELLGLKGLLPPRISTIEDQEIRILENYRKQPNELEKYVYLMALQDRN' A
#
# COMPACT_ATOMS: atom_id res chain seq x y z
N MET A 1 -24.52 -8.00 -28.43
CA MET A 1 -23.51 -7.00 -28.03
C MET A 1 -23.16 -7.30 -26.59
N SER A 2 -22.06 -8.02 -26.35
CA SER A 2 -21.62 -8.34 -24.98
C SER A 2 -20.96 -7.09 -24.42
N SER A 3 -21.58 -6.46 -23.43
CA SER A 3 -20.95 -5.38 -22.68
C SER A 3 -19.78 -5.97 -21.89
N GLU A 4 -18.54 -5.63 -22.26
CA GLU A 4 -17.37 -5.94 -21.44
C GLU A 4 -17.56 -5.32 -20.05
N GLN A 5 -17.80 -6.16 -19.05
CA GLN A 5 -17.73 -5.74 -17.65
C GLN A 5 -16.27 -5.50 -17.31
N LYS A 6 -15.85 -4.23 -17.27
CA LYS A 6 -14.59 -3.85 -16.64
C LYS A 6 -14.65 -4.27 -15.16
N PRO A 7 -13.65 -5.01 -14.65
CA PRO A 7 -13.62 -5.36 -13.24
C PRO A 7 -13.63 -4.07 -12.40
N GLN A 8 -14.58 -3.98 -11.48
CA GLN A 8 -14.62 -2.86 -10.53
C GLN A 8 -13.53 -3.07 -9.49
N LEU A 9 -12.72 -2.05 -9.27
CA LEU A 9 -11.73 -2.06 -8.19
C LEU A 9 -12.46 -2.09 -6.83
N PRO A 10 -11.95 -2.85 -5.85
CA PRO A 10 -12.44 -2.76 -4.47
C PRO A 10 -12.24 -1.32 -3.95
N LYS A 11 -12.95 -0.96 -2.88
CA LYS A 11 -12.91 0.38 -2.29
C LYS A 11 -12.77 0.32 -0.78
N GLY A 12 -12.40 1.45 -0.17
CA GLY A 12 -12.31 1.57 1.27
C GLY A 12 -11.38 0.54 1.88
N ILE A 13 -11.84 -0.10 2.94
CA ILE A 13 -11.09 -1.10 3.70
C ILE A 13 -10.75 -2.34 2.86
N ASP A 14 -11.64 -2.80 1.97
CA ASP A 14 -11.39 -3.97 1.13
C ASP A 14 -10.20 -3.76 0.16
N LEU A 15 -10.04 -2.53 -0.33
CA LEU A 15 -8.88 -2.16 -1.15
C LEU A 15 -7.60 -2.12 -0.30
N LEU A 16 -7.67 -1.60 0.92
CA LEU A 16 -6.50 -1.52 1.80
C LEU A 16 -6.02 -2.90 2.30
N HIS A 17 -6.92 -3.89 2.34
CA HIS A 17 -6.60 -5.28 2.68
C HIS A 17 -6.12 -6.12 1.49
N ASN A 18 -6.14 -5.59 0.27
CA ASN A 18 -5.57 -6.27 -0.89
C ASN A 18 -4.14 -5.76 -1.12
N PRO A 19 -3.08 -6.53 -0.78
CA PRO A 19 -1.70 -6.05 -0.84
C PRO A 19 -1.31 -5.63 -2.26
N ALA A 20 -1.76 -6.39 -3.27
CA ALA A 20 -1.46 -6.11 -4.68
C ALA A 20 -2.05 -4.79 -5.20
N LEU A 21 -3.02 -4.20 -4.49
CA LEU A 21 -3.65 -2.92 -4.85
C LEU A 21 -3.32 -1.79 -3.86
N ASN A 22 -2.84 -2.13 -2.67
CA ASN A 22 -2.66 -1.19 -1.58
C ASN A 22 -1.34 -0.41 -1.73
N LYS A 23 -1.44 0.90 -1.98
CA LYS A 23 -0.27 1.79 -2.08
C LYS A 23 0.02 2.52 -0.76
N GLY A 24 -0.73 2.21 0.30
CA GLY A 24 -0.64 2.89 1.59
C GLY A 24 -0.74 4.41 1.46
N THR A 25 0.23 5.15 2.02
CA THR A 25 0.23 6.61 1.95
C THR A 25 0.52 7.18 0.56
N ALA A 26 0.89 6.35 -0.43
CA ALA A 26 1.16 6.79 -1.79
C ALA A 26 -0.10 6.95 -2.66
N PHE A 27 -1.28 6.62 -2.15
CA PHE A 27 -2.52 7.07 -2.80
C PHE A 27 -2.58 8.60 -2.83
N SER A 28 -2.69 9.16 -4.04
CA SER A 28 -2.89 10.57 -4.27
C SER A 28 -4.22 11.05 -3.67
N LYS A 29 -4.36 12.36 -3.47
CA LYS A 29 -5.61 12.95 -2.96
C LYS A 29 -6.82 12.54 -3.80
N ARG A 30 -6.67 12.54 -5.13
CA ARG A 30 -7.73 12.18 -6.07
C ARG A 30 -8.12 10.71 -5.95
N GLU A 31 -7.15 9.81 -5.85
CA GLU A 31 -7.43 8.38 -5.65
C GLU A 31 -8.12 8.13 -4.32
N ARG A 32 -7.68 8.81 -3.24
CA ARG A 32 -8.32 8.67 -1.93
C ARG A 32 -9.78 9.09 -1.93
N GLU A 33 -10.14 10.11 -2.71
CA GLU A 33 -11.54 10.51 -2.91
C GLU A 33 -12.33 9.45 -3.71
N LEU A 34 -11.81 9.02 -4.84
CA LEU A 34 -12.50 8.08 -5.75
C LEU A 34 -12.66 6.66 -5.17
N LEU A 35 -11.68 6.23 -4.38
CA LEU A 35 -11.61 4.90 -3.76
C LEU A 35 -12.17 4.88 -2.34
N GLY A 36 -12.66 6.00 -1.81
CA GLY A 36 -13.27 6.05 -0.47
C GLY A 36 -12.27 5.86 0.67
N LEU A 37 -11.05 6.37 0.54
CA LEU A 37 -9.95 6.24 1.52
C LEU A 37 -9.78 7.46 2.44
N LYS A 38 -10.61 8.49 2.26
CA LYS A 38 -10.54 9.70 3.10
C LYS A 38 -10.85 9.34 4.55
N GLY A 39 -9.93 9.69 5.46
CA GLY A 39 -10.03 9.36 6.88
C GLY A 39 -9.49 7.98 7.27
N LEU A 40 -9.21 7.10 6.29
CA LEU A 40 -8.66 5.76 6.54
C LEU A 40 -7.12 5.72 6.50
N LEU A 41 -6.49 6.76 5.96
CA LEU A 41 -5.04 6.88 5.82
C LEU A 41 -4.53 8.16 6.48
N PRO A 42 -3.31 8.17 7.03
CA PRO A 42 -2.66 9.38 7.52
C PRO A 42 -2.69 10.50 6.45
N PRO A 43 -2.82 11.78 6.84
CA PRO A 43 -3.05 12.88 5.90
C PRO A 43 -1.86 13.14 4.97
N ARG A 44 -0.64 12.77 5.37
CA ARG A 44 0.55 12.87 4.53
C ARG A 44 0.45 11.91 3.35
N ILE A 45 0.70 12.44 2.16
CA ILE A 45 0.96 11.66 0.95
C ILE A 45 2.47 11.54 0.82
N SER A 46 2.96 10.33 0.52
CA SER A 46 4.39 10.08 0.23
C SER A 46 4.51 9.46 -1.15
N THR A 47 5.62 9.66 -1.85
CA THR A 47 5.83 8.92 -3.10
C THR A 47 6.21 7.46 -2.81
N ILE A 48 6.29 6.62 -3.84
CA ILE A 48 6.77 5.24 -3.69
C ILE A 48 8.27 5.25 -3.33
N GLU A 49 9.04 6.17 -3.90
CA GLU A 49 10.46 6.34 -3.62
C GLU A 49 10.69 6.73 -2.15
N ASP A 50 9.87 7.64 -1.60
CA ASP A 50 9.91 7.99 -0.17
C ASP A 50 9.60 6.79 0.73
N GLN A 51 8.71 5.89 0.30
CA GLN A 51 8.40 4.66 1.03
C GLN A 51 9.58 3.68 0.95
N GLU A 52 10.17 3.50 -0.23
CA GLU A 52 11.32 2.63 -0.48
C GLU A 52 12.51 3.01 0.41
N ILE A 53 12.87 4.30 0.45
CA ILE A 53 13.98 4.79 1.29
C ILE A 53 13.77 4.40 2.75
N ARG A 54 12.58 4.69 3.31
CA ARG A 54 12.25 4.35 4.71
C ARG A 54 12.23 2.85 4.95
N ILE A 55 11.73 2.08 3.98
CA ILE A 55 11.69 0.62 4.06
C ILE A 55 13.11 0.05 4.11
N LEU A 56 14.00 0.50 3.23
CA LEU A 56 15.39 0.05 3.17
C LEU A 56 16.17 0.45 4.42
N GLU A 57 15.96 1.67 4.93
CA GLU A 57 16.55 2.10 6.20
C GLU A 57 16.15 1.19 7.36
N ASN A 58 14.85 0.86 7.49
CA ASN A 58 14.35 -0.01 8.55
C ASN A 58 14.78 -1.47 8.36
N TYR A 59 14.85 -1.95 7.11
CA TYR A 59 15.37 -3.27 6.79
C TYR A 59 16.84 -3.43 7.20
N ARG A 60 17.67 -2.42 6.90
CA ARG A 60 19.10 -2.42 7.26
C ARG A 60 19.34 -2.36 8.77
N LYS A 61 18.37 -1.87 9.55
CA LYS A 61 18.42 -1.81 11.02
C LYS A 61 18.01 -3.13 11.69
N GLN A 62 17.47 -4.10 10.94
CA GLN A 62 17.08 -5.38 11.54
C GLN A 62 18.30 -6.12 12.10
N PRO A 63 18.18 -6.75 13.28
CA PRO A 63 19.33 -7.26 14.03
C PRO A 63 19.97 -8.51 13.43
N ASN A 64 19.26 -9.26 12.59
CA ASN A 64 19.74 -10.48 11.94
C ASN A 64 18.91 -10.81 10.68
N GLU A 65 19.33 -11.84 9.95
CA GLU A 65 18.70 -12.25 8.68
C GLU A 65 17.27 -12.80 8.85
N LEU A 66 16.94 -13.40 9.99
CA LEU A 66 15.58 -13.88 10.25
C LEU A 66 14.62 -12.70 10.40
N GLU A 67 15.00 -11.67 11.17
CA GLU A 67 14.18 -10.46 11.31
C GLU A 67 14.06 -9.68 10.01
N LYS A 68 15.11 -9.67 9.17
CA LYS A 68 15.05 -9.14 7.81
C LYS A 68 14.01 -9.87 6.95
N TYR A 69 14.00 -11.21 7.00
CA TYR A 69 13.01 -12.02 6.30
C TYR A 69 11.58 -11.72 6.79
N VAL A 70 11.36 -11.74 8.10
CA VAL A 70 10.05 -11.42 8.70
C VAL A 70 9.59 -10.02 8.31
N TYR A 71 10.50 -9.04 8.32
CA TYR A 71 10.21 -7.66 7.91
C TYR A 71 9.75 -7.57 6.44
N LEU A 72 10.42 -8.28 5.53
CA LEU A 72 10.06 -8.29 4.11
C LEU A 72 8.76 -9.06 3.85
N MET A 73 8.50 -10.17 4.56
CA MET A 73 7.22 -10.87 4.49
C MET A 73 6.07 -9.97 4.95
N ALA A 74 6.25 -9.26 6.07
CA ALA A 74 5.26 -8.30 6.54
C ALA A 74 5.10 -7.07 5.64
N LEU A 75 6.07 -6.77 4.78
CA LEU A 75 5.94 -5.77 3.72
C LEU A 75 5.09 -6.31 2.57
N GLN A 76 5.41 -7.51 2.07
CA GLN A 76 4.66 -8.18 1.01
C GLN A 76 3.17 -8.34 1.34
N ASP A 77 2.85 -8.63 2.60
CA ASP A 77 1.47 -8.81 3.07
C ASP A 77 0.67 -7.49 3.16
N ARG A 78 1.30 -6.32 3.01
CA ARG A 78 0.62 -5.03 3.15
C ARG A 78 0.67 -4.12 1.91
N ASN A 79 1.70 -4.20 1.06
CA ASN A 79 1.91 -3.36 -0.13
C ASN A 79 2.97 -3.98 -1.03
#